data_AF-A0A1G3CFQ4-F1
#
_entry.id   AF-A0A1G3CFQ4-F1
#
_cell.length_a   1.000
_cell.length_b   1.000
_cell.length_c   1.000
_cell.angle_alpha   90.00
_cell.angle_beta   90.00
_cell.angle_gamma   90.00
#
_symmetry.space_group_name_H-M   'P 1'
#
loop_
_entity.id
_entity.type
_entity.pdbx_description
1 polymer ?
#
loop_
_entity_poly.entity_id
_entity_poly.type
_entity_poly.pdbx_seq_one_letter_code
_entity_poly.pdbx_strand_id
1 'polypeptide(L)'
;MKKITLSDLQESVRDNSAFGTLNDYFAICNTFFQVIQKEKPTRIVSPSQSNYIFYQYAPSYGHKITRPLNSHLFFETVTNFKDAFERFAAFLNDLKKHQDSAVRRKGKQNYIDSKEINKVVYTVQQSIGCIGDSFENSNQSRKRIGQLFENFIKLIIQEVGLDCEPRTINIPIPDYPGYEMSYELDLVFSRNKAIIASETKFIHPSEIVGSVKTTSKDRIDKVFLDKYLLTKLLGRNIPVIAIFLHDVQRAKRGESIFGINSTFKSNHFLGYTVALNKLDGVYYVDPRPEMLVNDRLREQIHDFQQFLIQDLWKLSA
;
A
#
# COMPACT_ATOMS: atom_id res chain seq x y z
N MET A 1 25.76 -5.06 23.89
CA MET A 1 24.54 -5.26 23.08
C MET A 1 24.91 -6.04 21.83
N LYS A 2 24.16 -7.11 21.50
CA LYS A 2 24.38 -7.92 20.29
C LYS A 2 24.18 -7.03 19.05
N LYS A 3 25.09 -7.11 18.07
CA LYS A 3 25.00 -6.34 16.82
C LYS A 3 23.81 -6.85 16.01
N ILE A 4 22.81 -5.98 15.76
CA ILE A 4 21.71 -6.27 14.85
C ILE A 4 22.24 -6.34 13.41
N THR A 5 21.80 -7.35 12.68
CA THR A 5 22.21 -7.68 11.31
C THR A 5 21.00 -7.71 10.37
N LEU A 6 21.26 -7.76 9.06
CA LEU A 6 20.19 -7.94 8.07
C LEU A 6 19.45 -9.28 8.26
N SER A 7 20.13 -10.33 8.73
CA SER A 7 19.52 -11.63 9.03
C SER A 7 18.51 -11.55 10.17
N ASP A 8 18.83 -10.80 11.24
CA ASP A 8 17.88 -10.57 12.35
C ASP A 8 16.62 -9.85 11.85
N LEU A 9 16.77 -8.89 10.91
CA LEU A 9 15.63 -8.22 10.27
C LEU A 9 14.80 -9.17 9.41
N GLN A 10 15.42 -10.14 8.72
CA GLN A 10 14.68 -11.15 7.97
C GLN A 10 13.82 -12.02 8.89
N GLU A 11 14.35 -12.41 10.05
CA GLU A 11 13.60 -13.16 11.07
C GLU A 11 12.42 -12.34 11.59
N SER A 12 12.63 -11.06 11.90
CA SER A 12 11.54 -10.16 12.32
C SER A 12 10.45 -10.03 11.24
N VAL A 13 10.82 -9.90 9.96
CA VAL A 13 9.84 -9.83 8.85
C VAL A 13 9.07 -11.15 8.68
N ARG A 14 9.67 -12.31 8.98
CA ARG A 14 9.01 -13.63 8.89
C ARG A 14 8.05 -13.91 10.05
N ASP A 15 8.23 -13.25 11.19
CA ASP A 15 7.41 -13.47 12.37
C ASP A 15 5.95 -13.06 12.11
N ASN A 16 5.07 -14.05 12.00
CA ASN A 16 3.64 -13.84 11.76
C ASN A 16 2.88 -13.29 12.98
N SER A 17 3.49 -13.31 14.18
CA SER A 17 2.90 -12.75 15.41
C SER A 17 3.25 -11.26 15.62
N ALA A 18 4.24 -10.75 14.91
CA ALA A 18 4.62 -9.34 14.90
C ALA A 18 3.70 -8.50 13.98
N PHE A 19 3.89 -7.17 13.99
CA PHE A 19 3.15 -6.21 13.15
C PHE A 19 1.67 -6.03 13.54
N GLY A 20 1.37 -6.02 14.84
CA GLY A 20 0.03 -5.77 15.36
C GLY A 20 -0.32 -4.27 15.47
N THR A 21 0.68 -3.39 15.44
CA THR A 21 0.50 -1.94 15.64
C THR A 21 1.35 -1.14 14.66
N LEU A 22 1.01 0.14 14.45
CA LEU A 22 1.84 1.05 13.65
C LEU A 22 3.27 1.20 14.21
N ASN A 23 3.44 1.07 15.52
CA ASN A 23 4.76 1.14 16.17
C ASN A 23 5.68 -0.02 15.79
N ASP A 24 5.13 -1.21 15.48
CA ASP A 24 5.93 -2.35 15.01
C ASP A 24 6.55 -2.04 13.62
N TYR A 25 5.78 -1.38 12.76
CA TYR A 25 6.24 -0.91 11.45
C TYR A 25 7.28 0.19 11.56
N PHE A 26 7.12 1.12 12.51
CA PHE A 26 8.15 2.08 12.85
C PHE A 26 9.44 1.38 13.32
N ALA A 27 9.32 0.42 14.24
CA ALA A 27 10.46 -0.27 14.85
C ALA A 27 11.29 -1.04 13.81
N ILE A 28 10.65 -1.79 12.90
CA ILE A 28 11.39 -2.50 11.84
C ILE A 28 12.12 -1.52 10.90
N CYS A 29 11.46 -0.40 10.53
CA CYS A 29 12.03 0.58 9.61
C CYS A 29 13.19 1.36 10.26
N ASN A 30 13.03 1.75 11.53
CA ASN A 30 14.09 2.38 12.32
C ASN A 30 15.31 1.45 12.46
N THR A 31 15.08 0.18 12.74
CA THR A 31 16.16 -0.83 12.86
C THR A 31 16.84 -1.08 11.51
N PHE A 32 16.07 -1.12 10.41
CA PHE A 32 16.61 -1.18 9.06
C PHE A 32 17.56 -0.01 8.77
N PHE A 33 17.17 1.22 9.09
CA PHE A 33 18.05 2.37 8.89
C PHE A 33 19.32 2.32 9.72
N GLN A 34 19.27 1.80 10.95
CA GLN A 34 20.48 1.56 11.74
C GLN A 34 21.43 0.56 11.05
N VAL A 35 20.89 -0.50 10.45
CA VAL A 35 21.69 -1.46 9.67
C VAL A 35 22.27 -0.78 8.42
N ILE A 36 21.49 0.00 7.67
CA ILE A 36 21.98 0.71 6.47
C ILE A 36 23.07 1.72 6.83
N GLN A 37 22.88 2.51 7.89
CA GLN A 37 23.86 3.50 8.34
C GLN A 37 25.20 2.84 8.75
N LYS A 38 25.12 1.64 9.33
CA LYS A 38 26.27 0.88 9.78
C LYS A 38 27.00 0.18 8.65
N GLU A 39 26.26 -0.57 7.83
CA GLU A 39 26.82 -1.40 6.76
C GLU A 39 27.17 -0.58 5.51
N LYS A 40 26.64 0.64 5.39
CA LYS A 40 26.91 1.59 4.29
C LYS A 40 26.85 0.92 2.91
N PRO A 41 25.71 0.30 2.54
CA PRO A 41 25.59 -0.34 1.24
C PRO A 41 25.81 0.65 0.11
N THR A 42 26.30 0.17 -1.03
CA THR A 42 26.56 1.03 -2.19
C THR A 42 25.23 1.59 -2.70
N ARG A 43 25.10 2.91 -2.69
CA ARG A 43 23.95 3.64 -3.23
C ARG A 43 24.13 3.88 -4.72
N ILE A 44 23.23 3.37 -5.55
CA ILE A 44 23.34 3.38 -7.00
C ILE A 44 22.12 4.12 -7.57
N VAL A 45 22.36 5.18 -8.35
CA VAL A 45 21.28 5.92 -9.04
C VAL A 45 20.94 5.21 -10.34
N SER A 46 19.64 5.06 -10.64
CA SER A 46 19.21 4.46 -11.90
C SER A 46 19.65 5.33 -13.09
N PRO A 47 20.30 4.76 -14.13
CA PRO A 47 20.63 5.52 -15.34
C PRO A 47 19.40 5.84 -16.18
N SER A 48 18.27 5.15 -15.97
CA SER A 48 17.04 5.38 -16.76
C SER A 48 16.08 6.38 -16.15
N GLN A 49 16.10 6.55 -14.82
CA GLN A 49 15.22 7.46 -14.07
C GLN A 49 15.94 7.93 -12.81
N SER A 50 16.51 9.14 -12.83
CA SER A 50 17.43 9.64 -11.79
C SER A 50 16.81 9.75 -10.39
N ASN A 51 15.49 9.83 -10.29
CA ASN A 51 14.79 9.85 -9.00
C ASN A 51 14.73 8.46 -8.33
N TYR A 52 15.09 7.38 -9.01
CA TYR A 52 15.15 6.04 -8.43
C TYR A 52 16.59 5.63 -8.09
N ILE A 53 16.74 5.03 -6.91
CA ILE A 53 18.01 4.49 -6.40
C ILE A 53 17.89 3.03 -6.03
N PHE A 54 19.03 2.39 -5.82
CA PHE A 54 19.19 1.03 -5.33
C PHE A 54 20.25 1.01 -4.24
N TYR A 55 20.12 0.11 -3.27
CA TYR A 55 21.22 -0.26 -2.39
C TYR A 55 21.75 -1.63 -2.79
N GLN A 56 23.07 -1.78 -2.86
CA GLN A 56 23.74 -3.06 -2.99
C GLN A 56 24.36 -3.43 -1.64
N TYR A 57 23.91 -4.56 -1.08
CA TYR A 57 24.42 -5.07 0.18
C TYR A 57 25.87 -5.60 0.04
N ALA A 58 26.54 -5.73 1.18
CA ALA A 58 27.92 -6.22 1.28
C ALA A 58 28.09 -7.66 0.73
N PRO A 59 29.34 -8.08 0.44
CA PRO A 59 29.63 -9.45 -0.02
C PRO A 59 29.07 -10.55 0.90
N SER A 60 29.04 -10.32 2.22
CA SER A 60 28.47 -11.24 3.22
C SER A 60 26.97 -11.52 3.02
N TYR A 61 26.27 -10.66 2.28
CA TYR A 61 24.86 -10.82 1.90
C TYR A 61 24.71 -11.17 0.41
N GLY A 62 25.79 -11.64 -0.24
CA GLY A 62 25.79 -12.10 -1.63
C GLY A 62 25.61 -10.99 -2.66
N HIS A 63 26.02 -9.76 -2.35
CA HIS A 63 25.85 -8.59 -3.23
C HIS A 63 24.39 -8.35 -3.69
N LYS A 64 23.42 -8.83 -2.91
CA LYS A 64 22.00 -8.66 -3.23
C LYS A 64 21.67 -7.17 -3.33
N ILE A 65 20.80 -6.85 -4.29
CA ILE A 65 20.41 -5.48 -4.60
C ILE A 65 18.98 -5.29 -4.12
N THR A 66 18.66 -4.18 -3.47
CA THR A 66 17.28 -3.81 -3.11
C THR A 66 16.48 -3.42 -4.33
N ARG A 67 15.15 -3.52 -4.28
CA ARG A 67 14.23 -2.96 -5.26
C ARG A 67 14.49 -1.46 -5.50
N PRO A 68 13.98 -0.91 -6.62
CA PRO A 68 14.02 0.52 -6.84
C PRO A 68 13.37 1.31 -5.71
N LEU A 69 14.02 2.38 -5.27
CA LEU A 69 13.52 3.31 -4.27
C LEU A 69 13.38 4.70 -4.88
N ASN A 70 12.17 5.25 -4.94
CA ASN A 70 11.96 6.65 -5.30
C ASN A 70 12.53 7.55 -4.19
N SER A 71 13.67 8.20 -4.47
CA SER A 71 14.38 9.09 -3.55
C SER A 71 13.62 10.37 -3.21
N HIS A 72 12.58 10.72 -3.96
CA HIS A 72 11.67 11.81 -3.58
C HIS A 72 10.68 11.41 -2.47
N LEU A 73 10.49 10.11 -2.25
CA LEU A 73 9.56 9.56 -1.25
C LEU A 73 10.26 8.85 -0.09
N PHE A 74 11.38 8.17 -0.36
CA PHE A 74 12.11 7.39 0.63
C PHE A 74 12.96 8.28 1.53
N PHE A 75 12.74 8.21 2.85
CA PHE A 75 13.68 8.82 3.80
C PHE A 75 14.98 8.03 3.84
N GLU A 76 16.13 8.70 3.76
CA GLU A 76 17.45 8.04 3.83
C GLU A 76 18.12 8.14 5.21
N THR A 77 17.49 8.82 6.18
CA THR A 77 18.04 9.04 7.52
C THR A 77 17.04 8.70 8.62
N VAL A 78 17.54 8.09 9.70
CA VAL A 78 16.76 7.74 10.90
C VAL A 78 15.99 8.93 11.47
N THR A 79 16.66 10.07 11.67
CA THR A 79 16.07 11.26 12.31
C THR A 79 14.89 11.80 11.51
N ASN A 80 15.07 12.05 10.21
CA ASN A 80 13.98 12.56 9.36
C ASN A 80 12.78 11.61 9.33
N PHE A 81 13.02 10.30 9.24
CA PHE A 81 11.95 9.32 9.26
C PHE A 81 11.20 9.31 10.59
N LYS A 82 11.93 9.34 11.72
CA LYS A 82 11.33 9.35 13.05
C LYS A 82 10.43 10.56 13.23
N ASP A 83 10.93 11.76 12.95
CA ASP A 83 10.16 12.98 13.12
C ASP A 83 8.93 13.00 12.19
N ALA A 84 9.07 12.50 10.96
CA ALA A 84 7.96 12.37 10.01
C ALA A 84 6.91 11.34 10.49
N PHE A 85 7.34 10.21 11.05
CA PHE A 85 6.45 9.19 11.59
C PHE A 85 5.66 9.70 12.79
N GLU A 86 6.30 10.45 13.69
CA GLU A 86 5.63 11.07 14.84
C GLU A 86 4.57 12.09 14.39
N ARG A 87 4.89 12.94 13.40
CA ARG A 87 3.91 13.86 12.79
C ARG A 87 2.78 13.12 12.09
N PHE A 88 3.08 12.02 11.41
CA PHE A 88 2.09 11.16 10.78
C PHE A 88 1.12 10.58 11.82
N ALA A 89 1.63 9.95 12.88
CA ALA A 89 0.80 9.40 13.95
C ALA A 89 -0.08 10.48 14.62
N ALA A 90 0.50 11.67 14.90
CA ALA A 90 -0.25 12.80 15.43
C ALA A 90 -1.38 13.24 14.47
N PHE A 91 -1.13 13.24 13.16
CA PHE A 91 -2.14 13.58 12.16
C PHE A 91 -3.22 12.51 12.01
N LEU A 92 -2.89 11.22 12.12
CA LEU A 92 -3.91 10.15 12.17
C LEU A 92 -4.87 10.34 13.35
N ASN A 93 -4.35 10.73 14.52
CA ASN A 93 -5.16 11.06 15.69
C ASN A 93 -6.04 12.31 15.46
N ASP A 94 -5.56 13.31 14.73
CA ASP A 94 -6.38 14.45 14.34
C ASP A 94 -7.52 14.04 13.38
N LEU A 95 -7.23 13.18 12.40
CA LEU A 95 -8.22 12.58 11.51
C LEU A 95 -9.24 11.75 12.27
N LYS A 96 -8.82 10.99 13.29
CA LYS A 96 -9.72 10.25 14.17
C LYS A 96 -10.72 11.15 14.89
N LYS A 97 -10.25 12.29 15.39
CA LYS A 97 -11.07 13.24 16.17
C LYS A 97 -11.93 14.15 15.31
N HIS A 98 -11.46 14.50 14.13
CA HIS A 98 -12.02 15.59 13.33
C HIS A 98 -12.38 15.17 11.90
N GLN A 99 -12.14 13.93 11.50
CA GLN A 99 -12.45 13.39 10.17
C GLN A 99 -11.85 14.29 9.07
N ASP A 100 -12.56 14.48 7.95
CA ASP A 100 -12.15 15.35 6.85
C ASP A 100 -11.97 16.83 7.27
N SER A 101 -12.64 17.26 8.34
CA SER A 101 -12.44 18.62 8.87
C SER A 101 -11.05 18.86 9.47
N ALA A 102 -10.30 17.79 9.79
CA ALA A 102 -8.91 17.88 10.25
C ALA A 102 -8.02 18.64 9.26
N VAL A 103 -8.28 18.50 7.96
CA VAL A 103 -7.55 19.16 6.87
C VAL A 103 -7.63 20.68 6.94
N ARG A 104 -8.77 21.21 7.40
CA ARG A 104 -9.04 22.66 7.46
C ARG A 104 -8.46 23.33 8.71
N ARG A 105 -7.88 22.55 9.63
CA ARG A 105 -7.31 23.08 10.87
C ARG A 105 -6.04 23.88 10.58
N LYS A 106 -5.84 24.95 11.36
CA LYS A 106 -4.69 25.85 11.22
C LYS A 106 -3.37 25.06 11.23
N GLY A 107 -2.51 25.33 10.24
CA GLY A 107 -1.19 24.70 10.13
C GLY A 107 -1.16 23.33 9.44
N LYS A 108 -2.31 22.75 9.06
CA LYS A 108 -2.35 21.44 8.37
C LYS A 108 -2.11 21.51 6.87
N GLN A 109 -2.38 22.65 6.23
CA GLN A 109 -2.18 22.81 4.79
C GLN A 109 -0.72 22.52 4.36
N ASN A 110 0.26 23.14 5.03
CA ASN A 110 1.69 22.91 4.73
C ASN A 110 2.09 21.43 4.87
N TYR A 111 1.55 20.74 5.87
CA TYR A 111 1.81 19.32 6.08
C TYR A 111 1.23 18.47 4.93
N ILE A 112 0.01 18.78 4.50
CA ILE A 112 -0.66 18.10 3.38
C ILE A 112 0.07 18.37 2.05
N ASP A 113 0.47 19.62 1.81
CA ASP A 113 1.18 20.00 0.58
C ASP A 113 2.55 19.33 0.48
N SER A 114 3.19 19.04 1.62
CA SER A 114 4.49 18.33 1.67
C SER A 114 4.43 16.86 1.23
N LYS A 115 3.22 16.28 1.14
CA LYS A 115 2.96 14.87 0.84
C LYS A 115 3.66 13.89 1.81
N GLU A 116 3.96 14.33 3.04
CA GLU A 116 4.70 13.53 4.03
C GLU A 116 4.00 12.22 4.39
N ILE A 117 2.67 12.17 4.33
CA ILE A 117 1.87 10.93 4.51
C ILE A 117 2.34 9.85 3.52
N ASN A 118 2.43 10.19 2.23
CA ASN A 118 2.87 9.25 1.21
C ASN A 118 4.33 8.85 1.43
N LYS A 119 5.19 9.78 1.87
CA LYS A 119 6.61 9.50 2.16
C LYS A 119 6.79 8.51 3.30
N VAL A 120 6.03 8.68 4.40
CA VAL A 120 6.06 7.76 5.54
C VAL A 120 5.58 6.38 5.13
N VAL A 121 4.43 6.28 4.47
CA VAL A 121 3.87 5.00 4.03
C VAL A 121 4.81 4.28 3.05
N TYR A 122 5.35 5.03 2.08
CA TYR A 122 6.31 4.52 1.10
C TYR A 122 7.58 4.02 1.78
N THR A 123 8.13 4.79 2.72
CA THR A 123 9.37 4.45 3.41
C THR A 123 9.23 3.20 4.25
N VAL A 124 8.17 3.08 5.04
CA VAL A 124 7.89 1.88 5.83
C VAL A 124 7.84 0.65 4.93
N GLN A 125 7.00 0.71 3.88
CA GLN A 125 6.78 -0.45 3.03
C GLN A 125 8.01 -0.82 2.20
N GLN A 126 8.77 0.17 1.72
CA GLN A 126 9.99 -0.11 0.98
C GLN A 126 11.15 -0.57 1.85
N SER A 127 11.23 -0.15 3.12
CA SER A 127 12.21 -0.71 4.06
C SER A 127 11.97 -2.20 4.28
N ILE A 128 10.72 -2.61 4.52
CA ILE A 128 10.32 -4.03 4.58
C ILE A 128 10.65 -4.72 3.26
N GLY A 129 10.39 -4.04 2.14
CA GLY A 129 10.74 -4.50 0.81
C GLY A 129 12.23 -4.79 0.62
N CYS A 130 13.09 -3.86 1.01
CA CYS A 130 14.54 -3.98 0.95
C CYS A 130 15.07 -5.13 1.82
N ILE A 131 14.50 -5.32 3.02
CA ILE A 131 14.80 -6.49 3.86
C ILE A 131 14.38 -7.76 3.12
N GLY A 132 13.18 -7.78 2.55
CA GLY A 132 12.67 -8.92 1.78
C GLY A 132 13.54 -9.29 0.56
N ASP A 133 14.14 -8.31 -0.11
CA ASP A 133 15.03 -8.54 -1.26
C ASP A 133 16.36 -9.21 -0.86
N SER A 134 16.67 -9.23 0.44
CA SER A 134 17.83 -9.95 0.98
C SER A 134 17.56 -11.44 1.27
N PHE A 135 16.30 -11.90 1.19
CA PHE A 135 15.95 -13.31 1.44
C PHE A 135 16.52 -14.22 0.34
N GLU A 136 16.70 -15.50 0.62
CA GLU A 136 17.03 -16.49 -0.41
C GLU A 136 15.79 -16.90 -1.22
N ASN A 137 14.66 -17.16 -0.54
CA ASN A 137 13.41 -17.48 -1.20
C ASN A 137 12.61 -16.22 -1.56
N SER A 138 12.77 -15.76 -2.80
CA SER A 138 12.11 -14.56 -3.32
C SER A 138 10.59 -14.66 -3.42
N ASN A 139 10.02 -15.88 -3.56
CA ASN A 139 8.57 -16.08 -3.67
C ASN A 139 7.88 -15.88 -2.32
N GLN A 140 8.37 -16.56 -1.30
CA GLN A 140 7.83 -16.43 0.06
C GLN A 140 7.98 -15.00 0.59
N SER A 141 9.14 -14.39 0.34
CA SER A 141 9.41 -12.98 0.67
C SER A 141 8.38 -12.04 0.04
N ARG A 142 8.13 -12.16 -1.27
CA ARG A 142 7.13 -11.32 -1.97
C ARG A 142 5.72 -11.47 -1.38
N LYS A 143 5.29 -12.69 -1.05
CA LYS A 143 3.98 -12.93 -0.43
C LYS A 143 3.88 -12.24 0.93
N ARG A 144 4.89 -12.41 1.79
CA ARG A 144 4.92 -11.79 3.12
C ARG A 144 4.92 -10.27 3.05
N ILE A 145 5.70 -9.68 2.15
CA ILE A 145 5.73 -8.22 1.95
C ILE A 145 4.36 -7.68 1.52
N GLY A 146 3.64 -8.41 0.66
CA GLY A 146 2.27 -8.07 0.27
C GLY A 146 1.31 -8.08 1.46
N GLN A 147 1.34 -9.15 2.26
CA GLN A 147 0.53 -9.27 3.47
C GLN A 147 0.83 -8.17 4.50
N LEU A 148 2.10 -7.82 4.68
CA LEU A 148 2.50 -6.73 5.57
C LEU A 148 2.00 -5.38 5.06
N PHE A 149 1.90 -5.17 3.75
CA PHE A 149 1.30 -3.96 3.19
C PHE A 149 -0.19 -3.90 3.43
N GLU A 150 -0.91 -4.99 3.15
CA GLU A 150 -2.35 -5.13 3.42
C GLU A 150 -2.66 -4.80 4.89
N ASN A 151 -1.93 -5.43 5.81
CA ASN A 151 -2.09 -5.18 7.24
C ASN A 151 -1.69 -3.75 7.66
N PHE A 152 -0.68 -3.16 7.04
CA PHE A 152 -0.29 -1.77 7.35
C PHE A 152 -1.38 -0.78 6.97
N ILE A 153 -1.96 -0.91 5.77
CA ILE A 153 -3.09 -0.08 5.34
C ILE A 153 -4.30 -0.29 6.25
N LYS A 154 -4.58 -1.54 6.65
CA LYS A 154 -5.63 -1.85 7.64
C LYS A 154 -5.42 -1.06 8.94
N LEU A 155 -4.22 -1.14 9.52
CA LEU A 155 -3.88 -0.44 10.75
C LEU A 155 -3.99 1.09 10.62
N ILE A 156 -3.64 1.66 9.47
CA ILE A 156 -3.82 3.11 9.23
C ILE A 156 -5.30 3.48 9.24
N ILE A 157 -6.16 2.69 8.58
CA ILE A 157 -7.62 2.92 8.57
C ILE A 157 -8.20 2.78 9.98
N GLN A 158 -7.73 1.79 10.75
CA GLN A 158 -8.12 1.60 12.15
C GLN A 158 -7.65 2.75 13.05
N GLU A 159 -6.45 3.28 12.83
CA GLU A 159 -5.90 4.38 13.62
C GLU A 159 -6.70 5.68 13.44
N VAL A 160 -7.22 5.94 12.23
CA VAL A 160 -8.15 7.06 11.99
C VAL A 160 -9.58 6.79 12.48
N GLY A 161 -9.82 5.65 13.14
CA GLY A 161 -11.05 5.37 13.87
C GLY A 161 -12.15 4.67 13.08
N LEU A 162 -11.86 4.10 11.91
CA LEU A 162 -12.80 3.23 11.20
C LEU A 162 -12.55 1.77 11.56
N ASP A 163 -13.61 0.98 11.59
CA ASP A 163 -13.46 -0.46 11.68
C ASP A 163 -13.06 -1.01 10.31
N CYS A 164 -12.04 -1.85 10.26
CA CYS A 164 -11.49 -2.40 9.03
C CYS A 164 -10.92 -3.79 9.29
N GLU A 165 -11.43 -4.81 8.63
CA GLU A 165 -10.97 -6.18 8.78
C GLU A 165 -10.89 -6.90 7.44
N PRO A 166 -9.98 -7.87 7.25
CA PRO A 166 -10.10 -8.81 6.15
C PRO A 166 -11.36 -9.66 6.33
N ARG A 167 -11.98 -10.09 5.24
CA ARG A 167 -13.18 -10.94 5.32
C ARG A 167 -13.20 -11.97 4.21
N THR A 168 -13.52 -13.21 4.56
CA THR A 168 -13.90 -14.23 3.59
C THR A 168 -15.41 -14.37 3.55
N ILE A 169 -16.00 -14.30 2.37
CA ILE A 169 -17.44 -14.48 2.15
C ILE A 169 -17.68 -15.51 1.06
N ASN A 170 -18.77 -16.27 1.16
CA ASN A 170 -19.22 -17.17 0.10
C ASN A 170 -20.58 -16.69 -0.37
N ILE A 171 -20.69 -16.29 -1.64
CA ILE A 171 -21.91 -15.72 -2.20
C ILE A 171 -22.58 -16.77 -3.10
N PRO A 172 -23.87 -17.10 -2.87
CA PRO A 172 -24.59 -18.04 -3.73
C PRO A 172 -24.74 -17.48 -5.14
N ILE A 173 -24.67 -18.36 -6.15
CA ILE A 173 -24.89 -17.98 -7.54
C ILE A 173 -26.40 -18.02 -7.81
N PRO A 174 -27.05 -16.88 -8.18
CA PRO A 174 -28.47 -16.85 -8.50
C PRO A 174 -28.80 -17.87 -9.58
N ASP A 175 -29.93 -18.57 -9.42
CA ASP A 175 -30.44 -19.61 -10.33
C ASP A 175 -29.61 -20.92 -10.40
N TYR A 176 -28.57 -21.06 -9.58
CA TYR A 176 -27.76 -22.29 -9.49
C TYR A 176 -27.68 -22.80 -8.03
N PRO A 177 -28.73 -23.51 -7.54
CA PRO A 177 -28.76 -24.01 -6.16
C PRO A 177 -27.54 -24.87 -5.81
N GLY A 178 -26.93 -24.60 -4.65
CA GLY A 178 -25.74 -25.31 -4.15
C GLY A 178 -24.40 -24.80 -4.71
N TYR A 179 -24.41 -23.87 -5.66
CA TYR A 179 -23.18 -23.23 -6.14
C TYR A 179 -22.94 -21.91 -5.40
N GLU A 180 -21.72 -21.77 -4.86
CA GLU A 180 -21.26 -20.57 -4.18
C GLU A 180 -19.92 -20.10 -4.76
N MET A 181 -19.69 -18.79 -4.73
CA MET A 181 -18.45 -18.16 -5.11
C MET A 181 -17.77 -17.57 -3.88
N SER A 182 -16.56 -18.04 -3.58
CA SER A 182 -15.77 -17.58 -2.45
C SER A 182 -14.94 -16.35 -2.81
N TYR A 183 -14.93 -15.36 -1.92
CA TYR A 183 -14.13 -14.15 -2.03
C TYR A 183 -13.28 -13.97 -0.78
N GLU A 184 -11.98 -13.76 -0.98
CA GLU A 184 -11.05 -13.30 0.05
C GLU A 184 -10.84 -11.79 -0.14
N LEU A 185 -11.47 -11.00 0.73
CA LEU A 185 -11.43 -9.54 0.67
C LEU A 185 -10.30 -9.03 1.56
N ASP A 186 -9.35 -8.28 0.97
CA ASP A 186 -8.19 -7.77 1.69
C ASP A 186 -8.62 -6.84 2.85
N LEU A 187 -9.56 -5.94 2.57
CA LEU A 187 -10.12 -4.99 3.53
C LEU A 187 -11.65 -4.89 3.33
N VAL A 188 -12.39 -4.93 4.43
CA VAL A 188 -13.79 -4.50 4.52
C VAL A 188 -13.88 -3.50 5.66
N PHE A 189 -14.32 -2.28 5.35
CA PHE A 189 -14.34 -1.21 6.34
C PHE A 189 -15.62 -0.39 6.33
N SER A 190 -15.93 0.19 7.48
CA SER A 190 -17.07 1.09 7.68
C SER A 190 -16.84 2.02 8.89
N ARG A 191 -17.65 3.08 9.03
CA ARG A 191 -17.63 3.95 10.22
C ARG A 191 -18.31 3.35 11.45
N ASN A 192 -19.09 2.27 11.30
CA ASN A 192 -19.93 1.74 12.37
C ASN A 192 -19.56 0.29 12.72
N LYS A 193 -18.96 0.13 13.90
CA LYS A 193 -18.49 -1.15 14.44
C LYS A 193 -19.52 -2.26 14.47
N ALA A 194 -20.79 -1.93 14.72
CA ALA A 194 -21.85 -2.92 14.77
C ALA A 194 -22.08 -3.60 13.41
N ILE A 195 -21.71 -2.94 12.30
CA ILE A 195 -21.93 -3.43 10.94
C ILE A 195 -20.88 -4.48 10.57
N ILE A 196 -19.61 -4.25 10.92
CA ILE A 196 -18.53 -5.22 10.66
C ILE A 196 -18.75 -6.53 11.45
N ALA A 197 -19.35 -6.42 12.64
CA ALA A 197 -19.70 -7.54 13.52
C ALA A 197 -21.13 -8.08 13.27
N SER A 198 -21.89 -7.52 12.31
CA SER A 198 -23.29 -7.90 12.10
C SER A 198 -23.41 -9.30 11.50
N GLU A 199 -24.51 -9.97 11.85
CA GLU A 199 -24.90 -11.33 11.42
C GLU A 199 -25.21 -11.46 9.92
N THR A 200 -24.87 -10.46 9.09
CA THR A 200 -25.09 -10.54 7.65
C THR A 200 -24.07 -11.49 7.03
N LYS A 201 -24.55 -12.55 6.37
CA LYS A 201 -23.70 -13.53 5.67
C LYS A 201 -22.80 -12.92 4.58
N PHE A 202 -23.10 -11.70 4.13
CA PHE A 202 -22.44 -11.01 3.01
C PHE A 202 -22.00 -9.59 3.39
N ILE A 203 -21.61 -8.79 2.39
CA ILE A 203 -21.23 -7.38 2.55
C ILE A 203 -22.49 -6.56 2.89
N HIS A 204 -22.41 -5.66 3.87
CA HIS A 204 -23.47 -4.71 4.23
C HIS A 204 -23.48 -3.50 3.27
N PRO A 205 -24.62 -2.83 3.01
CA PRO A 205 -24.69 -1.68 2.09
C PRO A 205 -23.77 -0.49 2.40
N SER A 206 -23.43 -0.28 3.68
CA SER A 206 -22.53 0.78 4.13
C SER A 206 -21.06 0.35 4.25
N GLU A 207 -20.74 -0.89 3.87
CA GLU A 207 -19.37 -1.38 3.88
C GLU A 207 -18.70 -1.11 2.53
N ILE A 208 -17.41 -0.82 2.61
CA ILE A 208 -16.54 -0.60 1.46
C ILE A 208 -15.54 -1.73 1.42
N VAL A 209 -15.33 -2.29 0.24
CA VAL A 209 -14.30 -3.28 -0.02
C VAL A 209 -13.04 -2.57 -0.51
N GLY A 210 -11.90 -2.86 0.09
CA GLY A 210 -10.60 -2.39 -0.37
C GLY A 210 -9.75 -3.54 -0.87
N SER A 211 -9.15 -3.40 -2.04
CA SER A 211 -8.03 -4.25 -2.44
C SER A 211 -6.71 -3.51 -2.30
N VAL A 212 -5.73 -4.15 -1.66
CA VAL A 212 -4.39 -3.58 -1.41
C VAL A 212 -3.35 -4.46 -2.07
N LYS A 213 -2.49 -3.86 -2.92
CA LYS A 213 -1.44 -4.62 -3.63
C LYS A 213 -0.17 -3.78 -3.74
N THR A 214 1.00 -4.40 -3.68
CA THR A 214 2.26 -3.65 -3.86
C THR A 214 2.37 -3.07 -5.28
N THR A 215 1.98 -3.83 -6.30
CA THR A 215 1.98 -3.39 -7.71
C THR A 215 0.69 -3.83 -8.38
N SER A 216 0.14 -3.00 -9.28
CA SER A 216 -1.11 -3.33 -9.97
C SER A 216 -0.89 -4.42 -11.03
N LYS A 217 -0.03 -4.18 -12.03
CA LYS A 217 0.24 -5.10 -13.15
C LYS A 217 -1.05 -5.70 -13.74
N ASP A 218 -1.05 -7.00 -14.01
CA ASP A 218 -2.21 -7.85 -14.35
C ASP A 218 -3.20 -8.04 -13.19
N ARG A 219 -2.83 -7.73 -11.93
CA ARG A 219 -3.74 -7.89 -10.79
C ARG A 219 -4.82 -6.81 -10.74
N ILE A 220 -4.68 -5.72 -11.48
CA ILE A 220 -5.73 -4.70 -11.58
C ILE A 220 -7.00 -5.30 -12.19
N ASP A 221 -6.85 -6.22 -13.15
CA ASP A 221 -7.93 -6.94 -13.83
C ASP A 221 -8.84 -7.65 -12.81
N LYS A 222 -8.24 -8.28 -11.79
CA LYS A 222 -8.97 -8.96 -10.72
C LYS A 222 -9.84 -8.00 -9.91
N VAL A 223 -9.35 -6.81 -9.56
CA VAL A 223 -10.11 -5.86 -8.71
C VAL A 223 -11.38 -5.38 -9.42
N PHE A 224 -11.28 -5.11 -10.72
CA PHE A 224 -12.42 -4.74 -11.55
C PHE A 224 -13.43 -5.90 -11.66
N LEU A 225 -12.94 -7.11 -11.94
CA LEU A 225 -13.77 -8.31 -12.04
C LEU A 225 -14.49 -8.62 -10.73
N ASP A 226 -13.80 -8.53 -9.59
CA ASP A 226 -14.36 -8.76 -8.27
C ASP A 226 -15.49 -7.75 -8.00
N LYS A 227 -15.29 -6.44 -8.24
CA LYS A 227 -16.37 -5.45 -8.09
C LYS A 227 -17.57 -5.77 -8.97
N TYR A 228 -17.33 -6.12 -10.24
CA TYR A 228 -18.40 -6.44 -11.18
C TYR A 228 -19.22 -7.65 -10.72
N LEU A 229 -18.54 -8.75 -10.36
CA LEU A 229 -19.20 -9.98 -9.92
C LEU A 229 -19.89 -9.81 -8.57
N LEU A 230 -19.27 -9.16 -7.60
CA LEU A 230 -19.90 -8.85 -6.30
C LEU A 230 -21.18 -8.03 -6.50
N THR A 231 -21.12 -7.00 -7.35
CA THR A 231 -22.29 -6.15 -7.66
C THR A 231 -23.40 -6.96 -8.33
N LYS A 232 -23.04 -7.82 -9.27
CA LYS A 232 -24.00 -8.67 -9.99
C LYS A 232 -24.64 -9.71 -9.08
N LEU A 233 -23.85 -10.43 -8.28
CA LEU A 233 -24.32 -11.52 -7.41
C LEU A 233 -25.15 -11.01 -6.24
N LEU A 234 -24.83 -9.83 -5.69
CA LEU A 234 -25.57 -9.22 -4.58
C LEU A 234 -26.73 -8.33 -5.05
N GLY A 235 -26.91 -8.14 -6.37
CA GLY A 235 -28.01 -7.37 -6.95
C GLY A 235 -27.99 -5.88 -6.61
N ARG A 236 -26.85 -5.34 -6.17
CA ARG A 236 -26.68 -3.95 -5.73
C ARG A 236 -25.24 -3.49 -5.93
N ASN A 237 -25.02 -2.19 -6.08
CA ASN A 237 -23.66 -1.65 -6.16
C ASN A 237 -22.87 -1.95 -4.88
N ILE A 238 -21.65 -2.44 -5.05
CA ILE A 238 -20.67 -2.65 -3.98
C ILE A 238 -19.56 -1.62 -4.15
N PRO A 239 -19.36 -0.71 -3.18
CA PRO A 239 -18.24 0.21 -3.21
C PRO A 239 -16.92 -0.56 -3.12
N VAL A 240 -16.06 -0.42 -4.13
CA VAL A 240 -14.73 -1.04 -4.17
C VAL A 240 -13.66 0.00 -4.50
N ILE A 241 -12.63 0.05 -3.66
CA ILE A 241 -11.43 0.84 -3.87
C ILE A 241 -10.20 -0.05 -4.12
N ALA A 242 -9.18 0.52 -4.77
CA ALA A 242 -7.87 -0.11 -4.94
C ALA A 242 -6.77 0.79 -4.39
N ILE A 243 -5.85 0.22 -3.60
CA ILE A 243 -4.66 0.90 -3.07
C ILE A 243 -3.42 0.15 -3.53
N PHE A 244 -2.56 0.85 -4.26
CA PHE A 244 -1.31 0.34 -4.78
C PHE A 244 -0.12 1.04 -4.14
N LEU A 245 0.97 0.33 -3.85
CA LEU A 245 2.20 1.00 -3.44
C LEU A 245 2.79 1.76 -4.64
N HIS A 246 3.10 1.07 -5.74
CA HIS A 246 3.75 1.64 -6.92
C HIS A 246 3.62 0.73 -8.15
N ASP A 247 3.92 1.23 -9.34
CA ASP A 247 4.05 0.38 -10.56
C ASP A 247 5.44 0.48 -11.19
N VAL A 248 6.42 0.01 -10.43
CA VAL A 248 7.84 0.10 -10.77
C VAL A 248 8.46 -1.30 -10.73
N GLN A 249 9.25 -1.63 -11.74
CA GLN A 249 10.07 -2.84 -11.75
C GLN A 249 11.46 -2.57 -12.28
N ARG A 250 12.41 -3.42 -11.90
CA ARG A 250 13.76 -3.44 -12.47
C ARG A 250 13.71 -3.76 -13.96
N ALA A 251 14.65 -3.20 -14.70
CA ALA A 251 14.86 -3.47 -16.11
C ALA A 251 16.35 -3.49 -16.42
N LYS A 252 16.75 -4.29 -17.41
CA LYS A 252 18.07 -4.17 -18.04
C LYS A 252 18.03 -3.06 -19.09
N ARG A 253 19.01 -2.15 -19.10
CA ARG A 253 19.17 -1.05 -20.06
C ARG A 253 20.62 -1.04 -20.55
N GLY A 254 20.84 -1.45 -21.80
CA GLY A 254 22.20 -1.79 -22.26
C GLY A 254 22.78 -2.86 -21.34
N GLU A 255 24.02 -2.68 -20.86
CA GLU A 255 24.65 -3.58 -19.88
C GLU A 255 24.29 -3.27 -18.42
N SER A 256 23.52 -2.22 -18.15
CA SER A 256 23.13 -1.88 -16.77
C SER A 256 21.89 -2.65 -16.32
N ILE A 257 21.98 -3.27 -15.14
CA ILE A 257 20.84 -3.93 -14.46
C ILE A 257 20.03 -2.97 -13.56
N PHE A 258 20.42 -1.70 -13.50
CA PHE A 258 19.81 -0.67 -12.64
C PHE A 258 18.74 0.15 -13.38
N GLY A 259 18.20 -0.37 -14.48
CA GLY A 259 17.11 0.27 -15.20
C GLY A 259 15.75 0.12 -14.50
N ILE A 260 14.80 0.96 -14.89
CA ILE A 260 13.43 1.02 -14.37
C ILE A 260 12.43 0.96 -15.52
N ASN A 261 11.37 0.15 -15.33
CA ASN A 261 10.19 0.14 -16.19
C ASN A 261 8.91 0.36 -15.37
N SER A 262 7.91 0.96 -16.02
CA SER A 262 6.54 0.98 -15.51
C SER A 262 5.92 -0.41 -15.66
N THR A 263 5.07 -0.79 -14.71
CA THR A 263 4.23 -2.00 -14.80
C THR A 263 2.75 -1.71 -14.94
N PHE A 264 2.39 -0.43 -14.95
CA PHE A 264 1.02 0.00 -15.06
C PHE A 264 0.49 -0.26 -16.48
N LYS A 265 -0.67 -0.90 -16.57
CA LYS A 265 -1.36 -1.18 -17.84
C LYS A 265 -2.43 -0.12 -18.11
N SER A 266 -2.00 1.08 -18.50
CA SER A 266 -2.89 2.25 -18.66
C SER A 266 -4.11 1.99 -19.56
N ASN A 267 -3.92 1.37 -20.72
CA ASN A 267 -5.02 1.07 -21.65
C ASN A 267 -6.00 0.04 -21.09
N HIS A 268 -5.52 -0.97 -20.34
CA HIS A 268 -6.41 -1.93 -19.68
C HIS A 268 -7.22 -1.23 -18.59
N PHE A 269 -6.56 -0.43 -17.75
CA PHE A 269 -7.21 0.33 -16.70
C PHE A 269 -8.32 1.24 -17.23
N LEU A 270 -8.03 2.04 -18.27
CA LEU A 270 -9.03 2.90 -18.91
C LEU A 270 -10.14 2.07 -19.57
N GLY A 271 -9.78 0.96 -20.23
CA GLY A 271 -10.72 0.02 -20.81
C GLY A 271 -11.71 -0.51 -19.78
N TYR A 272 -11.24 -1.02 -18.63
CA TYR A 272 -12.13 -1.53 -17.58
C TYR A 272 -12.97 -0.43 -16.92
N THR A 273 -12.39 0.76 -16.72
CA THR A 273 -13.09 1.90 -16.12
C THR A 273 -14.29 2.32 -16.96
N VAL A 274 -14.17 2.30 -18.29
CA VAL A 274 -15.23 2.71 -19.22
C VAL A 274 -16.16 1.56 -19.59
N ALA A 275 -15.60 0.38 -19.88
CA ALA A 275 -16.35 -0.71 -20.51
C ALA A 275 -16.87 -1.78 -19.53
N LEU A 276 -16.31 -1.90 -18.32
CA LEU A 276 -16.77 -2.88 -17.34
C LEU A 276 -17.52 -2.21 -16.19
N ASN A 277 -16.79 -1.55 -15.31
CA ASN A 277 -17.33 -0.85 -14.16
C ASN A 277 -16.25 0.05 -13.55
N LYS A 278 -16.57 1.32 -13.30
CA LYS A 278 -15.67 2.23 -12.60
C LYS A 278 -15.47 1.79 -11.14
N LEU A 279 -14.24 1.78 -10.64
CA LEU A 279 -13.95 1.64 -9.20
C LEU A 279 -14.28 2.94 -8.46
N ASP A 280 -14.64 2.85 -7.18
CA ASP A 280 -15.04 4.02 -6.38
C ASP A 280 -13.83 4.85 -5.92
N GLY A 281 -12.62 4.31 -6.08
CA GLY A 281 -11.36 5.04 -5.88
C GLY A 281 -10.15 4.18 -6.20
N VAL A 282 -9.12 4.80 -6.79
CA VAL A 282 -7.85 4.13 -7.12
C VAL A 282 -6.71 5.01 -6.64
N TYR A 283 -5.88 4.47 -5.77
CA TYR A 283 -4.88 5.24 -5.04
C TYR A 283 -3.50 4.63 -5.17
N TYR A 284 -2.49 5.47 -5.40
CA TYR A 284 -1.09 5.07 -5.39
C TYR A 284 -0.30 5.80 -4.30
N VAL A 285 0.59 5.11 -3.61
CA VAL A 285 1.54 5.76 -2.71
C VAL A 285 2.66 6.46 -3.52
N ASP A 286 3.16 5.81 -4.57
CA ASP A 286 4.11 6.33 -5.56
C ASP A 286 3.46 6.30 -6.96
N PRO A 287 2.61 7.29 -7.31
CA PRO A 287 2.00 7.37 -8.63
C PRO A 287 3.06 7.58 -9.71
N ARG A 288 2.89 6.91 -10.85
CA ARG A 288 3.78 7.10 -12.01
C ARG A 288 3.52 8.47 -12.64
N PRO A 289 4.53 9.12 -13.25
CA PRO A 289 4.36 10.45 -13.86
C PRO A 289 3.18 10.52 -14.84
N GLU A 290 2.96 9.46 -15.63
CA GLU A 290 1.83 9.38 -16.58
C GLU A 290 0.46 9.51 -15.91
N MET A 291 0.30 9.03 -14.66
CA MET A 291 -0.95 9.11 -13.90
C MET A 291 -1.26 10.54 -13.44
N LEU A 292 -0.25 11.41 -13.40
CA LEU A 292 -0.38 12.80 -12.95
C LEU A 292 -0.57 13.78 -14.11
N VAL A 293 -0.08 13.44 -15.31
CA VAL A 293 -0.12 14.33 -16.48
C VAL A 293 -1.23 13.98 -17.47
N ASN A 294 -1.63 12.71 -17.55
CA ASN A 294 -2.70 12.29 -18.46
C ASN A 294 -4.07 12.58 -17.80
N ASP A 295 -4.88 13.43 -18.43
CA ASP A 295 -6.17 13.86 -17.87
C ASP A 295 -7.10 12.69 -17.56
N ARG A 296 -7.21 11.73 -18.48
CA ARG A 296 -8.08 10.56 -18.31
C ARG A 296 -7.65 9.68 -17.14
N LEU A 297 -6.35 9.58 -16.86
CA LEU A 297 -5.84 8.83 -15.70
C LEU A 297 -6.01 9.64 -14.42
N ARG A 298 -5.70 10.93 -14.43
CA ARG A 298 -5.76 11.83 -13.27
C ARG A 298 -7.18 11.99 -12.72
N GLU A 299 -8.19 11.88 -13.57
CA GLU A 299 -9.61 11.86 -13.15
C GLU A 299 -10.02 10.61 -12.36
N GLN A 300 -9.25 9.51 -12.48
CA GLN A 300 -9.61 8.21 -11.92
C GLN A 300 -8.61 7.74 -10.85
N ILE A 301 -7.38 8.26 -10.87
CA ILE A 301 -6.27 7.86 -10.02
C ILE A 301 -5.85 9.05 -9.16
N HIS A 302 -5.76 8.80 -7.86
CA HIS A 302 -5.27 9.75 -6.88
C HIS A 302 -4.11 9.17 -6.07
N ASP A 303 -3.50 9.97 -5.21
CA ASP A 303 -2.49 9.48 -4.29
C ASP A 303 -3.12 8.95 -2.98
N PHE A 304 -2.35 8.17 -2.21
CA PHE A 304 -2.86 7.59 -0.96
C PHE A 304 -3.24 8.64 0.10
N GLN A 305 -2.57 9.79 0.11
CA GLN A 305 -2.95 10.89 0.99
C GLN A 305 -4.36 11.40 0.67
N GLN A 306 -4.71 11.55 -0.61
CA GLN A 306 -6.07 11.95 -1.03
C GLN A 306 -7.15 10.99 -0.50
N PHE A 307 -6.89 9.69 -0.56
CA PHE A 307 -7.75 8.69 0.08
C PHE A 307 -7.95 9.00 1.56
N LEU A 308 -6.87 9.14 2.31
CA LEU A 308 -6.92 9.26 3.77
C LEU A 308 -7.58 10.55 4.26
N ILE A 309 -7.35 11.66 3.56
CA ILE A 309 -7.80 12.98 4.03
C ILE A 309 -9.19 13.38 3.56
N GLN A 310 -9.72 12.72 2.53
CA GLN A 310 -10.97 13.13 1.90
C GLN A 310 -11.86 11.95 1.51
N ASP A 311 -11.37 11.06 0.65
CA ASP A 311 -12.26 10.09 0.01
C ASP A 311 -12.68 8.95 0.94
N LEU A 312 -11.82 8.56 1.90
CA LEU A 312 -12.18 7.66 3.00
C LEU A 312 -13.43 8.15 3.73
N TRP A 313 -13.51 9.45 4.00
CA TRP A 313 -14.63 10.05 4.71
C TRP A 313 -15.86 10.12 3.83
N LYS A 314 -15.74 10.54 2.57
CA LYS A 314 -16.89 10.57 1.65
C LYS A 314 -17.49 9.21 1.39
N LEU A 315 -16.66 8.19 1.19
CA LEU A 315 -17.09 6.83 0.85
C LEU A 315 -17.76 6.12 2.03
N SER A 316 -17.38 6.48 3.25
CA SER A 316 -17.87 5.85 4.48
C SER A 316 -18.96 6.67 5.19
N ALA A 317 -19.41 7.76 4.59
CA ALA A 317 -20.39 8.69 5.14
C ALA A 317 -21.80 8.10 5.27
#